data_AF-A0AAV0TBH9-F1
#
_entry.id   AF-A0AAV0TBH9-F1
#
_cell.length_a   1.000
_cell.length_b   1.000
_cell.length_c   1.000
_cell.angle_alpha   90.00
_cell.angle_beta   90.00
_cell.angle_gamma   90.00
#
_symmetry.space_group_name_H-M   'P 1'
#
loop_
_entity.id
_entity.type
_entity.pdbx_description
1 polymer ?
#
loop_
_entity_poly.entity_id
_entity_poly.type
_entity_poly.pdbx_seq_one_letter_code
_entity_poly.pdbx_strand_id
1 'polypeptide(L)'
;MDPPEQLYALVLELSSPEQRESALLELSKKREEFPELAPILWHSFGTVAALLQEIVAIYPLLSPPQLTAHASNRVCNALALLQCVASHSETRTHFLNAHIPLYLYPFLNTVSKNRPFEYLRLTSLGVIGALVKVDDSDVINFSIANGNYPTLSPYHGSRQ
;
A
#
# COMPACT_ATOMS: atom_id res chain seq x y z
N MET A 1 27.91 0.97 -12.14
CA MET A 1 27.30 1.02 -10.81
C MET A 1 27.07 -0.40 -10.40
N ASP A 2 27.54 -0.74 -9.20
CA ASP A 2 27.23 -2.05 -8.63
C ASP A 2 25.72 -2.16 -8.37
N PRO A 3 25.13 -3.37 -8.36
CA PRO A 3 23.69 -3.56 -8.16
C PRO A 3 23.08 -2.80 -6.96
N PRO A 4 23.74 -2.70 -5.79
CA PRO A 4 23.23 -1.94 -4.65
C PRO A 4 23.23 -0.42 -4.88
N GLU A 5 24.23 0.12 -5.58
CA GLU A 5 24.32 1.56 -5.87
C GLU A 5 23.18 2.02 -6.77
N GLN A 6 22.80 1.19 -7.74
CA GLN A 6 21.66 1.46 -8.61
C GLN A 6 20.34 1.48 -7.82
N LEU A 7 20.21 0.63 -6.78
CA LEU A 7 19.03 0.60 -5.94
C LEU A 7 18.87 1.89 -5.13
N TYR A 8 19.96 2.36 -4.51
CA TYR A 8 19.95 3.62 -3.75
C TYR A 8 19.64 4.82 -4.63
N ALA A 9 20.18 4.87 -5.85
CA ALA A 9 19.86 5.90 -6.82
C ALA A 9 18.36 5.91 -7.13
N LEU A 10 17.77 4.76 -7.48
CA LEU A 10 16.33 4.64 -7.76
C LEU A 10 15.46 5.05 -6.57
N VAL A 11 15.85 4.70 -5.33
CA VAL A 11 15.10 5.11 -4.14
C VAL A 11 15.19 6.63 -3.92
N LEU A 12 16.33 7.24 -4.20
CA LEU A 12 16.48 8.69 -4.16
C LEU A 12 15.59 9.37 -5.22
N GLU A 13 15.51 8.81 -6.42
CA GLU A 13 14.68 9.34 -7.51
C GLU A 13 13.18 9.39 -7.15
N LEU A 14 12.69 8.54 -6.22
CA LEU A 14 11.31 8.61 -5.72
C LEU A 14 10.97 9.97 -5.07
N SER A 15 11.97 10.66 -4.52
CA SER A 15 11.79 11.98 -3.92
C SER A 15 11.55 13.09 -4.95
N SER A 16 12.00 12.90 -6.19
CA SER A 16 11.82 13.85 -7.30
C SER A 16 10.54 13.55 -8.07
N PRO A 17 9.54 14.46 -8.12
CA PRO A 17 8.28 14.22 -8.82
C PRO A 17 8.45 13.88 -10.32
N GLU A 18 9.49 14.42 -10.95
CA GLU A 18 9.79 14.23 -12.38
C GLU A 18 10.32 12.83 -12.69
N GLN A 19 11.01 12.21 -11.73
CA GLN A 19 11.66 10.91 -11.91
C GLN A 19 10.89 9.77 -11.24
N ARG A 20 10.05 10.12 -10.25
CA ARG A 20 9.33 9.18 -9.40
C ARG A 20 8.57 8.12 -10.18
N GLU A 21 7.91 8.47 -11.27
CA GLU A 21 7.14 7.49 -12.05
C GLU A 21 8.04 6.39 -12.65
N SER A 22 9.19 6.77 -13.21
CA SER A 22 10.16 5.82 -13.74
C SER A 22 10.76 4.98 -12.61
N ALA A 23 11.14 5.61 -11.51
CA ALA A 23 11.69 4.94 -10.34
C ALA A 23 10.71 3.92 -9.73
N LEU A 24 9.42 4.27 -9.62
CA LEU A 24 8.37 3.35 -9.16
C LEU A 24 8.29 2.10 -10.03
N LEU A 25 8.31 2.25 -11.35
CA LEU A 25 8.23 1.15 -12.30
C LEU A 25 9.45 0.23 -12.20
N GLU A 26 10.65 0.79 -12.10
CA GLU A 26 11.89 0.00 -12.03
C GLU A 26 12.05 -0.71 -10.69
N LEU A 27 11.76 -0.01 -9.58
CA LEU A 27 11.79 -0.62 -8.25
C LEU A 27 10.72 -1.71 -8.10
N SER A 28 9.52 -1.54 -8.66
CA SER A 28 8.46 -2.54 -8.53
C SER A 28 8.80 -3.87 -9.23
N LYS A 29 9.59 -3.83 -10.32
CA LYS A 29 10.12 -5.02 -11.00
C LYS A 29 11.21 -5.71 -10.19
N LYS A 30 12.09 -4.92 -9.57
CA LYS A 30 13.27 -5.41 -8.83
C LYS A 30 12.95 -5.86 -7.40
N ARG A 31 11.72 -5.68 -6.93
CA ARG A 31 11.34 -5.88 -5.54
C ARG A 31 11.56 -7.30 -4.98
N GLU A 32 11.62 -8.31 -5.86
CA GLU A 32 11.87 -9.71 -5.49
C GLU A 32 13.37 -10.07 -5.56
N GLU A 33 14.17 -9.27 -6.25
CA GLU A 33 15.61 -9.47 -6.43
C GLU A 33 16.42 -8.96 -5.22
N PHE A 34 15.87 -8.00 -4.47
CA PHE A 34 16.56 -7.31 -3.37
C PHE A 34 15.77 -7.44 -2.06
N PRO A 35 16.08 -8.42 -1.20
CA PRO A 35 15.43 -8.58 0.11
C PRO A 35 15.53 -7.32 0.99
N GLU A 36 16.65 -6.61 0.90
CA GLU A 36 16.94 -5.38 1.65
C GLU A 36 16.14 -4.16 1.18
N LEU A 37 15.36 -4.26 0.09
CA LEU A 37 14.62 -3.12 -0.45
C LEU A 37 13.63 -2.55 0.58
N ALA A 38 12.97 -3.39 1.37
CA ALA A 38 11.97 -2.93 2.34
C ALA A 38 12.57 -2.03 3.44
N PRO A 39 13.66 -2.42 4.15
CA PRO A 39 14.38 -1.53 5.04
C PRO A 39 14.87 -0.24 4.35
N ILE A 40 15.42 -0.33 3.14
CA ILE A 40 15.91 0.85 2.40
C ILE A 40 14.78 1.84 2.12
N LEU A 41 13.62 1.36 1.64
CA LEU A 41 12.44 2.20 1.39
C LEU A 41 11.93 2.86 2.67
N TRP A 42 11.96 2.15 3.79
CA TRP A 42 11.44 2.64 5.07
C TRP A 42 12.34 3.69 5.71
N HIS A 43 13.66 3.45 5.71
CA HIS A 43 14.64 4.31 6.39
C HIS A 43 15.16 5.45 5.52
N SER A 44 14.94 5.41 4.20
CA SER A 44 15.25 6.53 3.32
C SER A 44 14.33 7.72 3.57
N PHE A 45 14.94 8.90 3.68
CA PHE A 45 14.24 10.14 4.02
C PHE A 45 13.18 10.49 2.96
N GLY A 46 11.93 10.66 3.40
CA GLY A 46 10.82 11.09 2.55
C GLY A 46 10.29 10.04 1.57
N THR A 47 10.90 8.85 1.49
CA THR A 47 10.49 7.81 0.53
C THR A 47 9.07 7.30 0.80
N VAL A 48 8.74 6.91 2.04
CA VAL A 48 7.38 6.48 2.40
C VAL A 48 6.36 7.61 2.18
N ALA A 49 6.73 8.87 2.48
CA ALA A 49 5.88 10.02 2.22
C ALA A 49 5.61 10.21 0.72
N ALA A 50 6.62 10.01 -0.14
CA ALA A 50 6.44 10.04 -1.60
C ALA A 50 5.51 8.92 -2.09
N LEU A 51 5.59 7.71 -1.53
CA LEU A 51 4.67 6.61 -1.84
C LEU A 51 3.22 6.95 -1.40
N LEU A 52 3.04 7.56 -0.24
CA LEU A 52 1.74 8.03 0.23
C LEU A 52 1.17 9.15 -0.65
N GLN A 53 2.02 10.04 -1.17
CA GLN A 53 1.58 11.07 -2.13
C GLN A 53 0.98 10.45 -3.39
N GLU A 54 1.55 9.35 -3.91
CA GLU A 54 1.00 8.65 -5.08
C GLU A 54 -0.38 8.04 -4.81
N ILE A 55 -0.63 7.59 -3.57
CA ILE A 55 -1.95 7.11 -3.14
C ILE A 55 -2.95 8.27 -3.08
N VAL A 56 -2.61 9.34 -2.36
CA VAL A 56 -3.54 10.46 -2.14
C VAL A 56 -3.84 11.20 -3.46
N ALA A 57 -2.89 11.25 -4.38
CA ALA A 57 -3.05 11.89 -5.69
C ALA A 57 -4.18 11.29 -6.52
N ILE A 58 -4.53 10.01 -6.33
CA ILE A 58 -5.60 9.36 -7.08
C ILE A 58 -6.98 9.44 -6.41
N TYR A 59 -7.09 9.93 -5.18
CA TYR A 59 -8.39 10.04 -4.47
C TYR A 59 -9.46 10.82 -5.26
N PRO A 60 -9.15 11.96 -5.90
CA PRO A 60 -10.14 12.69 -6.70
C PRO A 60 -10.68 11.89 -7.90
N LEU A 61 -9.95 10.85 -8.35
CA LEU A 61 -10.32 10.03 -9.51
C LEU A 61 -11.20 8.82 -9.13
N LEU A 62 -11.44 8.60 -7.83
CA LEU A 62 -12.24 7.47 -7.35
C LEU A 62 -13.74 7.75 -7.45
N SER A 63 -14.16 9.00 -7.25
CA SER A 63 -15.56 9.44 -7.28
C SER A 63 -15.69 10.88 -7.78
N PRO A 64 -16.32 11.13 -8.95
CA PRO A 64 -16.82 10.13 -9.91
C PRO A 64 -15.67 9.26 -10.48
N PRO A 65 -15.94 8.04 -10.95
CA PRO A 65 -14.90 7.09 -11.33
C PRO A 65 -14.22 7.51 -12.64
N GLN A 66 -13.07 8.19 -12.54
CA GLN A 66 -12.29 8.73 -13.66
C GLN A 66 -10.87 8.12 -13.75
N LEU A 67 -10.58 7.10 -12.95
CA LEU A 67 -9.27 6.45 -12.92
C LEU A 67 -8.90 5.84 -14.28
N THR A 68 -7.79 6.32 -14.86
CA THR A 68 -7.25 5.81 -16.12
C THR A 68 -6.36 4.59 -15.88
N ALA A 69 -6.12 3.79 -16.93
CA ALA A 69 -5.20 2.67 -16.85
C ALA A 69 -3.77 3.10 -16.46
N HIS A 70 -3.31 4.24 -16.99
CA HIS A 70 -2.00 4.79 -16.67
C HIS A 70 -1.89 5.21 -15.20
N ALA A 71 -2.86 5.97 -14.68
CA ALA A 71 -2.88 6.38 -13.27
C ALA A 71 -2.97 5.17 -12.33
N SER A 72 -3.78 4.17 -12.68
CA SER A 72 -3.87 2.90 -11.93
C SER A 72 -2.55 2.14 -11.92
N ASN A 73 -1.86 2.01 -13.06
CA ASN A 73 -0.56 1.33 -13.11
C ASN A 73 0.49 2.04 -12.26
N ARG A 74 0.54 3.37 -12.31
CA ARG A 74 1.48 4.19 -11.55
C ARG A 74 1.29 4.01 -10.04
N VAL A 75 0.07 4.17 -9.53
CA VAL A 75 -0.19 3.95 -8.10
C VAL A 75 -0.01 2.48 -7.69
N CYS A 76 -0.33 1.52 -8.55
CA CYS A 76 -0.11 0.10 -8.26
C CYS A 76 1.38 -0.25 -8.15
N ASN A 77 2.27 0.44 -8.86
CA ASN A 77 3.72 0.32 -8.62
C ASN A 77 4.10 0.82 -7.22
N ALA A 78 3.51 1.92 -6.74
CA ALA A 78 3.72 2.38 -5.37
C ALA A 78 3.16 1.39 -4.33
N LEU A 79 1.95 0.84 -4.57
CA LEU A 79 1.35 -0.18 -3.72
C LEU A 79 2.19 -1.47 -3.67
N ALA A 80 2.81 -1.86 -4.78
CA ALA A 80 3.74 -2.98 -4.82
C ALA A 80 4.95 -2.77 -3.89
N LEU A 81 5.50 -1.56 -3.84
CA LEU A 81 6.60 -1.23 -2.91
C LEU A 81 6.13 -1.21 -1.45
N LEU A 82 4.93 -0.68 -1.18
CA LEU A 82 4.33 -0.72 0.16
C LEU A 82 4.03 -2.17 0.59
N GLN A 83 3.67 -3.06 -0.34
CA GLN A 83 3.52 -4.48 -0.07
C GLN A 83 4.84 -5.12 0.37
N CYS A 84 5.96 -4.73 -0.25
CA CYS A 84 7.29 -5.20 0.19
C CYS A 84 7.60 -4.77 1.62
N VAL A 85 7.34 -3.49 1.95
CA VAL A 85 7.50 -2.98 3.32
C VAL A 85 6.58 -3.73 4.29
N ALA A 86 5.32 -3.94 3.93
CA ALA A 86 4.36 -4.68 4.75
C ALA A 86 4.74 -6.16 4.95
N SER A 87 5.48 -6.76 4.02
CA SER A 87 5.87 -8.18 4.07
C SER A 87 7.17 -8.43 4.85
N HIS A 88 7.98 -7.40 5.08
CA HIS A 88 9.30 -7.54 5.68
C HIS A 88 9.22 -7.51 7.21
N SER A 89 9.93 -8.42 7.89
CA SER A 89 9.84 -8.59 9.34
C SER A 89 10.24 -7.34 10.13
N GLU A 90 11.25 -6.60 9.65
CA GLU A 90 11.76 -5.39 10.31
C GLU A 90 10.81 -4.19 10.20
N THR A 91 10.18 -4.00 9.04
CA THR A 91 9.44 -2.76 8.75
C THR A 91 7.94 -2.91 8.91
N ARG A 92 7.40 -4.12 8.90
CA ARG A 92 5.96 -4.43 9.04
C ARG A 92 5.32 -3.81 10.28
N THR A 93 5.94 -3.95 11.47
CA THR A 93 5.38 -3.37 12.71
C THR A 93 5.36 -1.84 12.64
N HIS A 94 6.41 -1.23 12.08
CA HIS A 94 6.45 0.21 11.87
C HIS A 94 5.40 0.69 10.86
N PHE A 95 5.19 -0.07 9.78
CA PHE A 95 4.16 0.18 8.78
C PHE A 95 2.75 0.18 9.39
N LEU A 96 2.47 -0.79 10.26
CA LEU A 96 1.20 -0.90 10.99
C LEU A 96 1.02 0.27 11.97
N ASN A 97 2.04 0.55 12.79
CA ASN A 97 2.00 1.64 13.78
C ASN A 97 1.90 3.03 13.14
N ALA A 98 2.38 3.19 11.90
CA ALA A 98 2.23 4.41 11.11
C ALA A 98 0.83 4.56 10.50
N HIS A 99 -0.09 3.61 10.72
CA HIS A 99 -1.47 3.62 10.20
C HIS A 99 -1.55 3.75 8.68
N ILE A 100 -0.50 3.36 7.95
CA ILE A 100 -0.45 3.38 6.48
C ILE A 100 -1.57 2.56 5.83
N PRO A 101 -1.98 1.38 6.35
CA PRO A 101 -3.07 0.60 5.76
C PRO A 101 -4.39 1.39 5.58
N LEU A 102 -4.67 2.38 6.43
CA LEU A 102 -5.90 3.17 6.36
C LEU A 102 -6.02 3.96 5.05
N TYR A 103 -4.89 4.35 4.46
CA TYR A 103 -4.86 5.06 3.17
C TYR A 103 -5.37 4.20 2.00
N LEU A 104 -5.48 2.89 2.19
CA LEU A 104 -5.92 1.95 1.14
C LEU A 104 -7.43 1.69 1.18
N TYR A 105 -8.12 2.01 2.27
CA TYR A 105 -9.56 1.78 2.39
C TYR A 105 -10.42 2.51 1.35
N PRO A 106 -10.11 3.77 0.97
CA PRO A 106 -10.80 4.40 -0.15
C PRO A 106 -10.75 3.60 -1.45
N PHE A 107 -9.65 2.87 -1.72
CA PHE A 107 -9.53 2.02 -2.90
C PHE A 107 -10.41 0.78 -2.80
N LEU A 108 -10.38 0.10 -1.64
CA LEU A 108 -11.15 -1.11 -1.38
C LEU A 108 -12.66 -0.87 -1.42
N ASN A 109 -13.11 0.33 -1.05
CA ASN A 109 -14.52 0.72 -1.05
C ASN A 109 -15.06 1.08 -2.45
N THR A 110 -14.21 1.12 -3.49
CA THR A 110 -14.68 1.38 -4.86
C THR A 110 -15.47 0.20 -5.42
N VAL A 111 -16.56 0.50 -6.15
CA VAL A 111 -17.46 -0.51 -6.74
C VAL A 111 -17.39 -0.60 -8.26
N SER A 112 -16.66 0.32 -8.90
CA SER A 112 -16.49 0.32 -10.36
C SER A 112 -15.85 -0.99 -10.84
N LYS A 113 -16.42 -1.56 -11.90
CA LYS A 113 -15.94 -2.82 -12.53
C LYS A 113 -14.97 -2.57 -13.68
N ASN A 114 -14.54 -1.33 -13.89
CA ASN A 114 -13.55 -1.04 -14.92
C ASN A 114 -12.21 -1.66 -14.53
N ARG A 115 -11.48 -2.19 -15.52
CA ARG A 115 -10.18 -2.86 -15.31
C ARG A 115 -9.18 -2.06 -14.44
N PRO A 116 -9.03 -0.73 -14.56
CA PRO A 116 -8.17 0.05 -13.66
C PRO A 116 -8.58 -0.04 -12.18
N PHE A 117 -9.88 -0.04 -11.88
CA PHE A 117 -10.39 -0.16 -10.51
C PHE A 117 -10.27 -1.58 -9.96
N GLU A 118 -10.48 -2.61 -10.79
CA GLU A 118 -10.23 -4.00 -10.40
C GLU A 118 -8.76 -4.23 -10.06
N TYR A 119 -7.85 -3.73 -10.90
CA TYR A 119 -6.42 -3.83 -10.66
C TYR A 119 -6.01 -3.09 -9.38
N LEU A 120 -6.48 -1.85 -9.20
CA LEU A 120 -6.23 -1.06 -7.99
C LEU A 120 -6.65 -1.80 -6.71
N ARG A 121 -7.86 -2.37 -6.70
CA ARG A 121 -8.36 -3.13 -5.55
C ARG A 121 -7.55 -4.39 -5.29
N LEU A 122 -7.23 -5.14 -6.34
CA LEU A 122 -6.43 -6.36 -6.22
C LEU A 122 -5.05 -6.08 -5.62
N THR A 123 -4.36 -5.05 -6.10
CA THR A 123 -3.04 -4.66 -5.57
C THR A 123 -3.14 -4.16 -4.13
N SER A 124 -4.19 -3.39 -3.81
CA SER A 124 -4.45 -2.92 -2.43
C SER A 124 -4.70 -4.09 -1.46
N LEU A 125 -5.48 -5.09 -1.88
CA LEU A 125 -5.67 -6.33 -1.13
C LEU A 125 -4.37 -7.11 -0.95
N GLY A 126 -3.44 -7.04 -1.91
CA GLY A 126 -2.10 -7.61 -1.76
C GLY A 126 -1.31 -7.04 -0.57
N VAL A 127 -1.39 -5.72 -0.37
CA VAL A 127 -0.76 -5.05 0.79
C VAL A 127 -1.41 -5.50 2.11
N ILE A 128 -2.74 -5.47 2.18
CA ILE A 128 -3.46 -5.92 3.38
C ILE A 128 -3.21 -7.41 3.64
N GLY A 129 -3.20 -8.23 2.59
CA GLY A 129 -2.90 -9.65 2.62
C GLY A 129 -1.51 -9.96 3.17
N ALA A 130 -0.50 -9.14 2.84
CA ALA A 130 0.85 -9.27 3.39
C ALA A 130 0.89 -9.04 4.91
N LEU A 131 0.08 -8.11 5.43
CA LEU A 131 0.02 -7.82 6.87
C LEU A 131 -0.63 -8.94 7.67
N VAL A 132 -1.72 -9.53 7.16
CA VAL A 132 -2.48 -10.58 7.86
C VAL A 132 -1.89 -11.98 7.72
N LYS A 133 -0.93 -12.18 6.80
CA LYS A 133 -0.24 -13.46 6.62
C LYS A 133 0.68 -13.85 7.78
N VAL A 134 0.97 -12.91 8.67
CA VAL A 134 1.80 -13.15 9.85
C VAL A 134 0.88 -13.03 11.06
N ASP A 135 0.80 -14.11 11.86
CA ASP A 135 -0.03 -14.28 13.07
C ASP A 135 0.36 -13.31 14.20
N ASP A 136 0.37 -12.01 13.94
CA ASP A 136 0.53 -10.97 14.95
C ASP A 136 -0.85 -10.53 15.42
N SER A 137 -1.12 -10.80 16.71
CA SER A 137 -2.37 -10.42 17.39
C SER A 137 -2.69 -8.93 17.24
N ASP A 138 -1.67 -8.10 17.01
CA ASP A 138 -1.78 -6.65 16.83
C ASP A 138 -2.43 -6.23 15.50
N VAL A 139 -2.30 -7.02 14.43
CA VAL A 139 -2.94 -6.75 13.12
C VAL A 139 -4.45 -6.98 13.21
N ILE A 140 -4.86 -8.00 13.98
CA ILE A 140 -6.26 -8.32 14.26
C ILE A 140 -6.86 -7.22 15.14
N ASN A 141 -6.15 -6.79 16.19
CA ASN A 141 -6.60 -5.70 17.06
C ASN A 141 -6.74 -4.36 16.32
N PHE A 142 -5.84 -4.04 15.39
CA PHE A 142 -5.96 -2.86 14.52
C PHE A 142 -7.21 -2.90 13.63
N SER A 143 -7.53 -4.08 13.09
CA SER A 143 -8.73 -4.29 12.25
C SER A 143 -10.02 -4.21 13.05
N ILE A 144 -10.00 -4.65 14.31
CA ILE A 144 -11.13 -4.58 15.25
C ILE A 144 -11.34 -3.15 15.78
N ALA A 145 -10.27 -2.46 16.19
CA ALA A 145 -10.34 -1.11 16.76
C ALA A 145 -10.83 -0.05 15.75
N ASN A 146 -10.55 -0.24 14.46
CA ASN A 146 -10.95 0.68 13.39
C ASN A 146 -12.26 0.27 12.68
N GLY A 147 -13.00 -0.71 13.21
CA GLY A 147 -14.39 -0.97 12.81
C GLY A 147 -14.60 -1.79 11.52
N ASN A 148 -13.66 -2.66 11.13
CA ASN A 148 -13.75 -3.44 9.88
C ASN A 148 -14.39 -4.83 10.01
N TYR A 149 -15.08 -5.11 11.11
CA TYR A 149 -16.08 -6.17 11.15
C TYR A 149 -17.46 -5.52 11.18
N PRO A 150 -18.42 -5.93 10.31
CA PRO A 150 -19.81 -5.61 10.59
C PRO A 150 -20.11 -6.22 11.94
N THR A 151 -20.46 -5.39 12.92
CA THR A 151 -21.00 -5.83 14.19
C THR A 151 -22.14 -6.80 13.88
N LEU A 152 -21.90 -8.10 14.03
CA LEU A 152 -22.96 -9.04 14.26
C LEU A 152 -23.55 -8.62 15.60
N SER A 153 -24.57 -7.76 15.53
CA SER A 153 -25.40 -7.43 16.68
C SER A 153 -25.81 -8.75 17.31
N PRO A 154 -25.43 -9.03 18.57
CA PRO A 154 -26.04 -10.12 19.28
C PRO A 154 -27.53 -9.81 19.35
N TYR A 155 -28.34 -10.81 19.03
CA TYR A 155 -29.75 -10.86 19.36
C TYR A 155 -30.03 -10.21 20.73
N HIS A 156 -30.72 -9.07 20.75
CA HIS A 156 -31.55 -8.71 21.91
C HIS A 156 -32.93 -9.31 21.71
N GLY A 157 -33.01 -10.61 21.97
CA GLY A 157 -34.23 -11.21 22.48
C GLY A 157 -34.36 -10.81 23.94
N SER A 158 -35.12 -9.76 24.21
CA SER A 158 -35.56 -9.42 25.57
C SER A 158 -37.08 -9.38 25.56
N ARG A 159 -37.66 -10.46 26.08
CA ARG A 159 -39.02 -10.51 26.58
C ARG A 159 -39.25 -9.29 27.49
N GLN A 160 -40.29 -8.53 27.21
CA GLN A 160 -41.38 -8.20 28.14
C GLN A 160 -42.60 -7.82 27.32
#